data_AF-A0A7Y4X579-F1
#
_entry.id   AF-A0A7Y4X579-F1
#
_cell.length_a   1.000
_cell.length_b   1.000
_cell.length_c   1.000
_cell.angle_alpha   90.00
_cell.angle_beta   90.00
_cell.angle_gamma   90.00
#
_symmetry.space_group_name_H-M   'P 1'
#
loop_
_entity.id
_entity.type
_entity.pdbx_description
1 polymer ?
#
loop_
_entity_poly.entity_id
_entity_poly.type
_entity_poly.pdbx_seq_one_letter_code
_entity_poly.pdbx_strand_id
1 'polypeptide(L)'
;MGGDEELREMVRQEVINSEISRMIYDARKAANLTQKQLAKRIGTTQSVISRLESADYGRHSLGALQRIAAALGQKLELRFSVAA
;
A
#
# COMPACT_ATOMS: atom_id res chain seq x y z
N MET A 1 -16.56 -6.41 28.64
CA MET A 1 -16.85 -5.69 27.38
C MET A 1 -15.53 -5.10 26.93
N GLY A 2 -14.94 -5.64 25.86
CA GLY A 2 -13.57 -5.28 25.43
C GLY A 2 -13.20 -5.91 24.08
N GLY A 3 -13.75 -7.10 23.78
CA GLY A 3 -13.57 -7.75 22.48
C GLY A 3 -14.14 -6.97 21.30
N ASP A 4 -15.24 -6.22 21.50
CA ASP A 4 -15.87 -5.47 20.40
C ASP A 4 -15.03 -4.27 19.95
N GLU A 5 -14.33 -3.60 20.86
CA GLU A 5 -13.50 -2.44 20.51
C GLU A 5 -12.16 -2.89 19.91
N GLU A 6 -11.55 -3.93 20.46
CA GLU A 6 -10.33 -4.53 19.91
C GLU A 6 -10.57 -5.09 18.51
N LEU A 7 -11.72 -5.74 18.28
CA LEU A 7 -12.15 -6.20 16.96
C LEU A 7 -12.36 -5.04 15.99
N ARG A 8 -12.97 -3.94 16.42
CA ARG A 8 -13.17 -2.75 15.60
C ARG A 8 -11.85 -2.12 15.17
N GLU A 9 -10.87 -2.02 16.07
CA GLU A 9 -9.54 -1.51 15.73
C GLU A 9 -8.80 -2.39 14.74
N MET A 10 -8.86 -3.72 14.91
CA MET A 10 -8.28 -4.65 13.95
C MET A 10 -8.91 -4.51 12.56
N VAL A 11 -10.23 -4.38 12.49
CA VAL A 11 -10.95 -4.14 11.22
C VAL A 11 -10.53 -2.81 10.59
N ARG A 12 -10.44 -1.73 11.38
CA ARG A 12 -9.99 -0.42 10.90
C ARG A 12 -8.59 -0.50 10.29
N GLN A 13 -7.67 -1.17 10.97
CA GLN A 13 -6.29 -1.31 10.49
C GLN A 13 -6.22 -2.12 9.18
N GLU A 14 -7.05 -3.16 9.06
CA GLU A 14 -7.08 -4.02 7.88
C GLU A 14 -7.69 -3.32 6.65
N VAL A 15 -8.69 -2.46 6.88
CA VAL A 15 -9.24 -1.61 5.82
C VAL A 15 -8.17 -0.69 5.24
N ILE A 16 -7.40 0.00 6.10
CA ILE A 16 -6.32 0.89 5.65
C ILE A 16 -5.25 0.12 4.86
N ASN A 17 -4.83 -1.05 5.34
CA ASN A 17 -3.84 -1.88 4.64
C ASN A 17 -4.35 -2.34 3.26
N SER A 18 -5.62 -2.73 3.19
CA SER A 18 -6.27 -3.13 1.95
C SER A 18 -6.34 -1.99 0.93
N GLU A 19 -6.67 -0.78 1.38
CA GLU A 19 -6.72 0.41 0.53
C GLU A 19 -5.34 0.77 -0.03
N ILE A 20 -4.30 0.75 0.81
CA ILE A 20 -2.93 1.03 0.37
C ILE A 20 -2.46 -0.03 -0.64
N SER A 21 -2.71 -1.31 -0.35
CA SER A 21 -2.36 -2.41 -1.25
C SER A 21 -3.03 -2.26 -2.62
N ARG A 22 -4.32 -1.90 -2.62
CA ARG A 22 -5.10 -1.64 -3.84
C ARG A 22 -4.53 -0.46 -4.63
N MET A 23 -4.20 0.63 -3.95
CA MET A 23 -3.62 1.83 -4.58
C MET A 23 -2.30 1.53 -5.31
N ILE A 24 -1.42 0.73 -4.70
CA ILE A 24 -0.15 0.31 -5.32
C ILE A 24 -0.42 -0.55 -6.57
N TYR A 25 -1.33 -1.51 -6.46
CA TYR A 25 -1.72 -2.38 -7.57
C TYR A 25 -2.27 -1.57 -8.75
N ASP A 26 -3.21 -0.68 -8.49
CA ASP A 26 -3.87 0.14 -9.51
C ASP A 26 -2.87 1.10 -10.18
N ALA A 27 -2.00 1.76 -9.41
CA ALA A 27 -0.95 2.62 -9.93
C ALA A 27 0.03 1.86 -10.84
N ARG A 28 0.47 0.66 -10.42
CA ARG A 28 1.33 -0.20 -11.24
C ARG A 28 0.65 -0.61 -12.54
N LYS A 29 -0.63 -1.00 -12.48
CA LYS A 29 -1.41 -1.43 -13.63
C LYS A 29 -1.65 -0.28 -14.61
N ALA A 30 -1.96 0.92 -14.12
CA ALA A 30 -2.08 2.12 -14.95
C ALA A 30 -0.79 2.45 -15.69
N ALA A 31 0.38 2.16 -15.08
CA ALA A 31 1.68 2.31 -15.72
C ALA A 31 2.05 1.14 -16.67
N ASN A 32 1.16 0.16 -16.89
CA ASN A 32 1.38 -1.04 -17.70
C ASN A 32 2.61 -1.87 -17.27
N LEU A 33 2.91 -1.92 -15.97
CA LEU A 33 4.04 -2.66 -15.44
C LEU A 33 3.61 -3.99 -14.81
N THR A 34 4.42 -5.02 -14.98
CA THR A 34 4.43 -6.21 -14.13
C THR A 34 5.07 -5.90 -12.78
N GLN A 35 4.78 -6.72 -11.76
CA GLN A 35 5.42 -6.57 -10.44
C GLN A 35 6.95 -6.64 -10.51
N LYS A 36 7.50 -7.52 -11.37
CA LYS A 36 8.95 -7.64 -11.60
C LYS A 36 9.55 -6.37 -12.23
N GLN A 37 8.83 -5.74 -13.14
CA GLN A 37 9.29 -4.48 -13.77
C GLN A 37 9.25 -3.32 -12.76
N LEU A 38 8.19 -3.19 -11.96
CA LEU A 38 8.15 -2.19 -10.90
C LEU A 38 9.27 -2.42 -9.88
N ALA A 39 9.48 -3.68 -9.47
CA ALA A 39 10.55 -4.06 -8.56
C ALA A 39 11.93 -3.60 -9.06
N LYS A 40 12.22 -3.87 -10.34
CA LYS A 40 13.46 -3.42 -10.99
C LYS A 40 13.61 -1.90 -11.00
N ARG A 41 12.52 -1.15 -11.23
CA ARG A 41 12.55 0.33 -11.24
C ARG A 41 12.87 0.93 -9.88
N ILE A 42 12.34 0.36 -8.79
CA ILE A 42 12.53 0.89 -7.43
C ILE A 42 13.68 0.22 -6.65
N GLY A 43 14.42 -0.69 -7.28
CA GLY A 43 15.56 -1.38 -6.66
C GLY A 43 15.14 -2.38 -5.56
N THR A 44 14.07 -3.14 -5.79
CA THR A 44 13.60 -4.19 -4.87
C THR A 44 13.33 -5.50 -5.59
N THR A 45 12.74 -6.50 -4.90
CA THR A 45 12.37 -7.80 -5.48
C THR A 45 10.88 -7.85 -5.85
N GLN A 46 10.52 -8.74 -6.79
CA GLN A 46 9.12 -8.96 -7.15
C GLN A 46 8.30 -9.42 -5.94
N SER A 47 8.87 -10.23 -5.04
CA SER A 47 8.20 -10.69 -3.81
C SER A 47 7.88 -9.52 -2.87
N VAL A 48 8.73 -8.49 -2.81
CA VAL A 48 8.42 -7.28 -2.04
C VAL A 48 7.23 -6.54 -2.66
N ILE A 49 7.18 -6.39 -3.98
CA ILE A 49 6.02 -5.77 -4.65
C ILE A 49 4.75 -6.60 -4.42
N SER A 50 4.82 -7.93 -4.53
CA SER A 50 3.69 -8.81 -4.28
C SER A 50 3.14 -8.64 -2.86
N ARG A 51 4.02 -8.56 -1.86
CA ARG A 51 3.63 -8.29 -0.47
C ARG A 51 3.01 -6.90 -0.29
N LEU A 52 3.54 -5.89 -0.96
CA LEU A 52 2.98 -4.54 -0.93
C LEU A 52 1.61 -4.45 -1.61
N GLU A 53 1.27 -5.38 -2.51
CA GLU A 53 -0.05 -5.48 -3.15
C GLU A 53 -0.99 -6.47 -2.45
N SER A 54 -0.55 -7.07 -1.33
CA SER A 54 -1.33 -8.04 -0.56
C SER A 54 -1.68 -7.46 0.80
N ALA A 55 -2.96 -7.49 1.17
CA ALA A 55 -3.47 -6.92 2.42
C ALA A 55 -2.82 -7.55 3.68
N ASP A 56 -2.39 -8.81 3.58
CA ASP A 56 -1.79 -9.59 4.68
C ASP A 56 -0.42 -9.07 5.17
N TYR A 57 0.23 -8.13 4.49
CA TYR A 57 1.52 -7.59 4.91
C TYR A 57 1.38 -6.22 5.57
N GLY A 58 0.93 -6.24 6.84
CA GLY A 58 0.49 -5.09 7.63
C GLY A 58 1.51 -4.00 7.99
N ARG A 59 2.54 -3.74 7.16
CA ARG A 59 3.39 -2.55 7.26
C ARG A 59 3.83 -2.05 5.89
N HIS A 60 3.04 -1.16 5.30
CA HIS A 60 3.51 -0.30 4.22
C HIS A 60 4.32 0.86 4.84
N SER A 61 5.60 0.99 4.47
CA SER A 61 6.37 2.16 4.90
C SER A 61 6.13 3.34 3.97
N LEU A 62 6.04 4.54 4.53
CA LEU A 62 5.89 5.77 3.74
C LEU A 62 7.00 5.92 2.69
N GLY A 63 8.23 5.53 3.04
CA GLY A 63 9.36 5.54 2.09
C GLY A 63 9.20 4.56 0.92
N ALA A 64 8.51 3.42 1.11
CA ALA A 64 8.18 2.54 -0.01
C ALA A 64 7.16 3.19 -0.96
N LEU A 65 6.11 3.81 -0.40
CA LEU A 65 5.09 4.52 -1.17
C LEU A 65 5.70 5.67 -1.98
N GLN A 66 6.59 6.45 -1.38
CA GLN A 66 7.30 7.54 -2.06
C GLN A 66 8.16 7.04 -3.22
N ARG A 67 8.91 5.94 -3.04
CA ARG A 67 9.72 5.35 -4.12
C ARG A 67 8.87 4.82 -5.27
N ILE A 68 7.74 4.19 -4.96
CA ILE A 68 6.78 3.72 -5.97
C ILE A 68 6.25 4.91 -6.76
N ALA A 69 5.72 5.94 -6.08
CA ALA A 69 5.20 7.14 -6.72
C ALA A 69 6.26 7.78 -7.63
N ALA A 70 7.49 7.97 -7.15
CA ALA A 70 8.59 8.53 -7.93
C ALA A 70 8.91 7.69 -9.19
N ALA A 71 8.97 6.36 -9.07
CA ALA A 71 9.26 5.48 -10.21
C ALA A 71 8.12 5.37 -11.24
N LEU A 72 6.92 5.76 -10.84
CA LEU A 72 5.74 5.86 -11.70
C LEU A 72 5.49 7.28 -12.22
N GLY A 73 6.32 8.27 -11.84
CA GLY A 73 6.11 9.68 -12.22
C GLY A 73 4.90 10.32 -11.54
N GLN A 74 4.49 9.79 -10.38
CA GLN A 74 3.34 10.24 -9.61
C GLN A 74 3.79 10.99 -8.35
N LYS A 75 2.86 11.77 -7.77
CA LYS A 75 3.03 12.45 -6.49
C LYS A 75 2.22 11.73 -5.42
N LEU A 76 2.86 11.42 -4.29
CA LEU A 76 2.16 10.91 -3.11
C LEU A 76 1.51 12.08 -2.35
N GLU A 77 0.20 12.02 -2.12
CA GLU A 77 -0.52 12.95 -1.25
C GLU A 77 -1.11 12.21 -0.05
N LEU A 78 -0.86 12.71 1.16
CA LEU A 78 -1.47 12.23 2.39
C LEU A 78 -2.32 13.35 2.97
N ARG A 79 -3.55 13.02 3.37
CA ARG A 79 -4.50 13.97 3.97
C ARG A 79 -5.11 13.33 5.21
N PHE A 80 -5.17 14.09 6.30
CA PHE A 80 -5.99 13.72 7.46
C PHE A 80 -7.42 14.19 7.21
N SER A 81 -8.40 13.37 7.56
CA SER A 81 -9.82 13.74 7.59
C SER A 81 -10.36 13.62 9.01
N VAL A 82 -11.50 14.25 9.26
CA VAL A 82 -12.19 14.16 10.54
C VAL A 82 -12.65 12.71 10.73
N ALA A 83 -12.29 12.11 11.87
CA ALA A 83 -12.86 10.84 12.30
C ALA A 83 -14.31 11.09 12.76
N ALA A 84 -15.26 10.44 12.09
CA ALA A 84 -16.68 10.46 12.46
C ALA A 84 -17.01 9.30 13.41
#